data_AF-A0A0R3BV73-F1
#
_entry.id   AF-A0A0R3BV73-F1
#
_cell.length_a   1.000
_cell.length_b   1.000
_cell.length_c   1.000
_cell.angle_alpha   90.00
_cell.angle_beta   90.00
_cell.angle_gamma   90.00
#
_symmetry.space_group_name_H-M   'P 1'
#
loop_
_entity.id
_entity.type
_entity.pdbx_description
1 polymer ?
#
loop_
_entity_poly.entity_id
_entity_poly.type
_entity_poly.pdbx_seq_one_letter_code
_entity_poly.pdbx_strand_id
1 'polypeptide(L)'
;MTGRSFVSSAVNRRGFIRLATASVAGWIALGATDNRMRIVASLTALPLDDELTRRGMIDSASSRLGNLVAGLRQRGWVEGVNFRLELRSTFGAPDRLKMAVQELLDLKPDVILTGSTIETAAVLAATKTIPVVFATANDPVGNGFVESLAHPRGNATGFTNSSAEMGGKWLQLIREAVPDVARVGILFNPATTPRGGRFFLESIEQEAAASGVSVIPAPVNAPAEIDDAVKRFSELPKAAMVALVDSFLVVNRKAVVAAAAKYRVPTIYPFHYFMDAGGLMSYGPTLEVRSADYVDLILRGTKPGDLPVQSPRKYELLINRTVARSFGLTIPFTLLARADEIRE
;
A
#
# COMPACT_ATOMS: atom_id res chain seq x y z
N MET A 1 24.70 -58.98 14.18
CA MET A 1 26.12 -59.29 14.43
C MET A 1 26.64 -59.97 13.18
N THR A 2 27.68 -59.63 12.44
CA THR A 2 28.84 -58.70 12.47
C THR A 2 29.54 -59.01 11.12
N GLY A 3 30.27 -58.18 10.40
CA GLY A 3 30.77 -56.83 10.63
C GLY A 3 31.33 -56.30 9.29
N ARG A 4 31.37 -54.97 9.18
CA ARG A 4 31.99 -54.21 8.08
C ARG A 4 33.40 -53.79 8.49
N SER A 5 34.26 -53.71 7.48
CA SER A 5 35.69 -53.43 7.52
C SER A 5 36.08 -52.08 8.13
N PHE A 6 37.16 -52.11 8.91
CA PHE A 6 38.03 -50.97 9.23
C PHE A 6 39.11 -50.81 8.16
N VAL A 7 39.39 -49.56 7.74
CA VAL A 7 40.77 -49.09 7.49
C VAL A 7 40.86 -47.61 7.88
N SER A 8 41.85 -47.32 8.70
CA SER A 8 42.30 -46.02 9.22
C SER A 8 43.44 -45.47 8.36
N SER A 9 43.49 -44.16 8.12
CA SER A 9 44.75 -43.39 8.00
C SER A 9 44.40 -41.90 8.16
N ALA A 10 44.81 -41.24 9.23
CA ALA A 10 46.14 -40.68 9.54
C ALA A 10 46.26 -39.22 9.10
N VAL A 11 46.45 -38.38 10.12
CA VAL A 11 46.64 -36.93 10.10
C VAL A 11 47.97 -36.55 9.44
N ASN A 12 47.99 -35.47 8.65
CA ASN A 12 49.23 -34.72 8.42
C ASN A 12 49.01 -33.23 8.72
N ARG A 13 49.58 -32.79 9.84
CA ARG A 13 49.72 -31.39 10.28
C ARG A 13 51.13 -30.93 9.89
N ARG A 14 51.25 -30.00 8.94
CA ARG A 14 52.25 -28.91 8.83
C ARG A 14 52.34 -28.38 7.40
N GLY A 15 52.15 -27.07 7.23
CA GLY A 15 52.29 -26.38 5.93
C GLY A 15 51.71 -24.98 5.97
N PHE A 16 52.27 -24.12 6.81
CA PHE A 16 51.92 -22.71 7.01
C PHE A 16 52.43 -21.85 5.84
N ILE A 17 51.58 -20.93 5.36
CA ILE A 17 51.85 -19.67 4.63
C ILE A 17 52.65 -19.73 3.31
N ARG A 18 52.02 -19.30 2.21
CA ARG A 18 52.62 -18.36 1.24
C ARG A 18 51.59 -17.67 0.33
N LEU A 19 51.53 -16.36 0.53
CA LEU A 19 51.25 -15.24 -0.37
C LEU A 19 49.96 -15.21 -1.23
N ALA A 20 49.13 -14.25 -0.85
CA ALA A 20 48.21 -13.51 -1.68
C ALA A 20 48.89 -12.89 -2.92
N THR A 21 48.21 -12.96 -4.06
CA THR A 21 48.13 -11.90 -5.09
C THR A 21 46.99 -12.29 -6.04
N ALA A 22 45.75 -11.97 -5.65
CA ALA A 22 44.66 -11.84 -6.61
C ALA A 22 44.38 -10.35 -6.77
N SER A 23 44.64 -9.88 -7.98
CA SER A 23 44.56 -8.50 -8.44
C SER A 23 43.23 -7.83 -8.11
N VAL A 24 43.33 -6.78 -7.28
CA VAL A 24 42.31 -5.76 -7.04
C VAL A 24 42.25 -4.86 -8.29
N ALA A 25 41.39 -5.18 -9.25
CA ALA A 25 41.10 -4.29 -10.37
C ALA A 25 39.67 -4.53 -10.85
N GLY A 26 38.70 -3.99 -10.12
CA GLY A 26 37.28 -4.07 -10.52
C GLY A 26 36.28 -3.35 -9.61
N TRP A 27 36.71 -2.43 -8.74
CA TRP A 27 35.84 -1.76 -7.78
C TRP A 27 35.98 -0.23 -7.75
N ILE A 28 36.51 0.38 -8.81
CA ILE A 28 36.60 1.84 -8.91
C ILE A 28 35.60 2.33 -9.96
N ALA A 29 34.34 2.37 -9.54
CA ALA A 29 33.33 3.31 -10.02
C ALA A 29 32.22 3.49 -8.96
N LEU A 30 32.61 3.55 -7.69
CA LEU A 30 31.75 4.12 -6.65
C LEU A 30 32.08 5.61 -6.63
N GLY A 31 31.23 6.41 -7.30
CA GLY A 31 31.22 7.86 -7.10
C GLY A 31 31.23 8.14 -5.61
N ALA A 32 32.03 9.13 -5.19
CA ALA A 32 32.31 9.46 -3.80
C ALA A 32 31.05 9.50 -2.92
N THR A 33 30.70 8.36 -2.32
CA THR A 33 29.77 8.31 -1.21
C THR A 33 30.58 8.62 0.03
N ASP A 34 30.29 9.78 0.61
CA ASP A 34 30.70 10.16 1.96
C ASP A 34 30.60 8.94 2.88
N ASN A 35 31.66 8.62 3.62
CA ASN A 35 31.82 7.39 4.42
C ASN A 35 30.91 7.37 5.67
N ARG A 36 29.84 8.17 5.64
CA ARG A 36 28.87 8.39 6.70
C ARG A 36 27.72 7.41 6.54
N MET A 37 27.37 6.75 7.65
CA MET A 37 26.18 5.92 7.75
C MET A 37 24.92 6.71 7.35
N ARG A 38 24.23 6.27 6.28
CA ARG A 38 22.96 6.86 5.87
C ARG A 38 21.83 6.45 6.80
N ILE A 39 20.90 7.35 7.06
CA ILE A 39 19.76 7.12 7.93
C ILE A 39 18.50 7.17 7.07
N VAL A 40 17.85 6.02 6.93
CA VAL A 40 16.50 5.92 6.38
C VAL A 40 15.57 5.81 7.57
N ALA A 41 14.61 6.72 7.71
CA ALA A 41 13.66 6.68 8.81
C ALA A 41 12.23 6.39 8.34
N SER A 42 11.44 5.67 9.14
CA SER A 42 10.02 5.41 8.84
C SER A 42 9.17 5.42 10.10
N LEU A 43 7.91 5.81 9.93
CA LEU A 43 6.88 5.60 10.94
C LEU A 43 6.30 4.18 10.84
N THR A 44 5.78 3.69 11.97
CA THR A 44 4.95 2.48 12.05
C THR A 44 3.85 2.68 13.08
N ALA A 45 2.67 2.11 12.83
CA ALA A 45 1.60 2.06 13.83
C ALA A 45 1.79 0.93 14.84
N LEU A 46 2.63 -0.06 14.55
CA LEU A 46 2.83 -1.22 15.41
C LEU A 46 3.76 -0.88 16.60
N PRO A 47 3.51 -1.45 17.78
CA PRO A 47 4.45 -1.38 18.90
C PRO A 47 5.84 -1.89 18.48
N LEU A 48 6.90 -1.23 18.97
CA LEU A 48 8.30 -1.59 18.71
C LEU A 48 9.00 -2.17 19.95
N ASP A 49 8.26 -2.38 21.03
CA ASP A 49 8.72 -2.96 22.30
C ASP A 49 8.96 -4.47 22.21
N ASP A 50 8.42 -5.13 21.18
CA ASP A 50 8.65 -6.54 20.87
C ASP A 50 9.55 -6.73 19.64
N GLU A 51 10.69 -7.40 19.84
CA GLU A 51 11.69 -7.68 18.80
C GLU A 51 11.12 -8.59 17.70
N LEU A 52 10.17 -9.48 18.02
CA LEU A 52 9.51 -10.34 17.00
C LEU A 52 8.66 -9.50 16.06
N THR A 53 7.91 -8.53 16.58
CA THR A 53 7.14 -7.56 15.80
C THR A 53 8.05 -6.73 14.90
N ARG A 54 9.18 -6.25 15.44
CA ARG A 54 10.18 -5.51 14.64
C ARG A 54 10.74 -6.38 13.50
N ARG A 55 11.16 -7.61 13.79
CA ARG A 55 11.68 -8.55 12.79
C ARG A 55 10.64 -8.92 11.75
N GLY A 56 9.40 -9.21 12.14
CA GLY A 56 8.33 -9.51 11.20
C GLY A 56 8.09 -8.40 10.17
N MET A 57 8.29 -7.13 10.56
CA MET A 57 8.22 -6.01 9.63
C MET A 57 9.42 -5.90 8.69
N ILE A 58 10.62 -6.30 9.10
CA ILE A 58 11.85 -6.09 8.31
C ILE A 58 12.24 -7.34 7.51
N ASP A 59 12.03 -8.52 8.07
CA ASP A 59 12.46 -9.78 7.45
C ASP A 59 11.42 -10.30 6.44
N SER A 60 10.16 -9.88 6.56
CA SER A 60 9.13 -10.27 5.62
C SER A 60 9.25 -9.49 4.31
N ALA A 61 9.65 -10.17 3.25
CA ALA A 61 9.68 -9.63 1.89
C ALA A 61 8.28 -9.29 1.33
N SER A 62 7.19 -9.56 2.04
CA SER A 62 5.85 -9.09 1.67
C SER A 62 5.44 -7.81 2.40
N SER A 63 6.17 -7.41 3.45
CA SER A 63 5.90 -6.16 4.15
C SER A 63 6.49 -4.97 3.39
N ARG A 64 6.01 -3.76 3.68
CA ARG A 64 6.56 -2.51 3.14
C ARG A 64 8.05 -2.32 3.48
N LEU A 65 8.41 -2.54 4.76
CA LEU A 65 9.77 -2.29 5.24
C LEU A 65 10.75 -3.39 4.83
N GLY A 66 10.30 -4.65 4.78
CA GLY A 66 11.13 -5.74 4.30
C GLY A 66 11.38 -5.68 2.80
N ASN A 67 10.39 -5.29 1.99
CA ASN A 67 10.63 -4.95 0.58
C ASN A 67 11.62 -3.81 0.41
N LEU A 68 11.53 -2.76 1.25
CA LEU A 68 12.49 -1.67 1.22
C LEU A 68 13.91 -2.19 1.48
N VAL A 69 14.11 -2.93 2.58
CA VAL A 69 15.44 -3.45 2.95
C VAL A 69 15.98 -4.42 1.90
N ALA A 70 15.16 -5.33 1.39
CA ALA A 70 15.55 -6.25 0.32
C ALA A 70 15.94 -5.50 -0.97
N GLY A 71 15.12 -4.51 -1.38
CA GLY A 71 15.38 -3.70 -2.58
C GLY A 71 16.61 -2.80 -2.45
N LEU A 72 16.87 -2.26 -1.26
CA LEU A 72 18.08 -1.49 -0.95
C LEU A 72 19.33 -2.39 -0.96
N ARG A 73 19.24 -3.61 -0.41
CA ARG A 73 20.32 -4.60 -0.46
C ARG A 73 20.73 -4.93 -1.89
N GLN A 74 19.77 -5.12 -2.80
CA GLN A 74 20.04 -5.37 -4.22
C GLN A 74 20.77 -4.19 -4.91
N ARG A 75 20.72 -2.99 -4.32
CA ARG A 75 21.36 -1.76 -4.82
C ARG A 75 22.66 -1.42 -4.09
N GLY A 76 23.16 -2.33 -3.24
CA GLY A 76 24.41 -2.16 -2.50
C GLY A 76 24.27 -1.44 -1.16
N TRP A 77 23.05 -1.15 -0.70
CA TRP A 77 22.81 -0.63 0.65
C TRP A 77 22.64 -1.80 1.64
N VAL A 78 23.57 -1.94 2.56
CA VAL A 78 23.58 -3.01 3.56
C VAL A 78 23.39 -2.39 4.95
N GLU A 79 22.34 -2.83 5.63
CA GLU A 79 21.99 -2.33 6.96
C GLU A 79 23.12 -2.62 7.96
N GLY A 80 23.49 -1.63 8.76
CA GLY A 80 24.62 -1.69 9.70
C GLY A 80 26.00 -1.50 9.07
N VAL A 81 26.09 -1.45 7.74
CA VAL A 81 27.35 -1.21 7.01
C VAL A 81 27.39 0.21 6.43
N ASN A 82 26.41 0.57 5.61
CA ASN A 82 26.37 1.88 4.94
C ASN A 82 25.00 2.60 5.05
N PHE A 83 23.97 1.92 5.57
CA PHE A 83 22.75 2.58 6.04
C PHE A 83 22.21 1.92 7.32
N ARG A 84 21.32 2.60 8.02
CA ARG A 84 20.49 2.04 9.09
C ARG A 84 19.02 2.42 8.91
N LEU A 85 18.11 1.50 9.22
CA LEU A 85 16.67 1.77 9.25
C LEU A 85 16.24 2.16 10.67
N GLU A 86 15.82 3.41 10.82
CA GLU A 86 15.31 3.93 12.08
C GLU A 86 13.78 3.97 12.06
N LEU A 87 13.15 3.41 13.09
CA LEU A 87 11.69 3.33 13.19
C LEU A 87 11.19 4.14 14.39
N ARG A 88 10.06 4.81 14.21
CA ARG A 88 9.30 5.43 15.30
C ARG A 88 7.86 4.94 15.29
N SER A 89 7.39 4.50 16.46
CA SER A 89 6.06 3.93 16.60
C SER A 89 5.07 5.00 17.04
N THR A 90 3.90 5.01 16.42
CA THR A 90 2.74 5.76 16.92
C THR A 90 1.89 4.93 17.88
N PHE A 91 2.20 3.64 18.07
CA PHE A 91 1.41 2.68 18.86
C PHE A 91 -0.09 2.67 18.48
N GLY A 92 -0.41 3.01 17.23
CA GLY A 92 -1.79 3.12 16.74
C GLY A 92 -2.58 4.30 17.29
N ALA A 93 -1.97 5.19 18.08
CA ALA A 93 -2.63 6.36 18.66
C ALA A 93 -2.38 7.61 17.80
N PRO A 94 -3.42 8.25 17.24
CA PRO A 94 -3.28 9.49 16.46
C PRO A 94 -2.54 10.60 17.21
N ASP A 95 -2.76 10.72 18.52
CA ASP A 95 -2.14 11.76 19.37
C ASP A 95 -0.62 11.56 19.52
N ARG A 96 -0.10 10.35 19.30
CA ARG A 96 1.34 10.06 19.34
C ARG A 96 2.05 10.37 18.03
N LEU A 97 1.31 10.62 16.94
CA LEU A 97 1.91 10.87 15.62
C LEU A 97 2.84 12.09 15.65
N LYS A 98 2.43 13.18 16.29
CA LYS A 98 3.25 14.40 16.38
C LYS A 98 4.56 14.16 17.12
N MET A 99 4.52 13.40 18.22
CA MET A 99 5.71 13.05 19.00
C MET A 99 6.64 12.13 18.20
N ALA A 100 6.10 11.08 17.59
CA ALA A 100 6.87 10.15 16.76
C ALA A 100 7.52 10.85 15.55
N VAL A 101 6.84 11.82 14.94
CA VAL A 101 7.42 12.66 13.87
C VAL A 101 8.59 13.49 14.41
N GLN A 102 8.46 14.14 15.56
CA GLN A 102 9.55 14.92 16.13
C GLN A 102 10.78 14.06 16.45
N GLU A 103 10.59 12.92 17.11
CA GLU A 103 11.67 11.97 17.40
C GLU A 103 12.34 11.45 16.12
N LEU A 104 11.59 11.34 15.04
CA LEU A 104 12.08 10.93 13.73
C LEU A 104 12.91 12.03 13.08
N LEU A 105 12.52 13.31 13.21
CA LEU A 105 13.30 14.44 12.72
C LEU A 105 14.59 14.67 13.50
N ASP A 106 14.59 14.42 14.81
CA ASP A 106 15.76 14.58 15.69
C ASP A 106 16.91 13.64 15.32
N LEU A 107 16.60 12.52 14.64
CA LEU A 107 17.59 11.62 14.04
C LEU A 107 18.37 12.24 12.88
N LYS A 108 17.87 13.36 12.33
CA LYS A 108 18.38 14.01 11.11
C LYS A 108 18.54 13.00 9.96
N PRO A 109 17.45 12.31 9.56
CA PRO A 109 17.52 11.28 8.55
C PRO A 109 17.88 11.85 7.17
N ASP A 110 18.56 11.05 6.36
CA ASP A 110 18.86 11.39 4.96
C ASP A 110 17.60 11.25 4.08
N VAL A 111 16.69 10.34 4.44
CA VAL A 111 15.34 10.23 3.83
C VAL A 111 14.33 9.71 4.83
N ILE A 112 13.07 10.14 4.69
CA ILE A 112 11.93 9.63 5.45
C ILE A 112 11.02 8.85 4.51
N LEU A 113 10.69 7.61 4.86
CA LEU A 113 9.68 6.80 4.20
C LEU A 113 8.37 6.84 4.99
N THR A 114 7.29 7.34 4.38
CA THR A 114 5.94 7.30 4.98
C THR A 114 5.09 6.20 4.36
N GLY A 115 4.21 5.59 5.15
CA GLY A 115 3.35 4.47 4.77
C GLY A 115 1.89 4.82 4.51
N SER A 116 1.47 6.07 4.75
CA SER A 116 0.09 6.51 4.55
C SER A 116 -0.01 8.01 4.23
N THR A 117 -1.18 8.46 3.73
CA THR A 117 -1.48 9.88 3.53
C THR A 117 -1.38 10.68 4.84
N ILE A 118 -1.87 10.13 5.96
CA ILE A 118 -1.84 10.81 7.27
C ILE A 118 -0.40 10.99 7.77
N GLU A 119 0.43 9.94 7.67
CA GLU A 119 1.86 10.04 8.01
C GLU A 119 2.58 11.05 7.13
N THR A 120 2.29 11.05 5.83
CA THR A 120 2.88 11.99 4.86
C THR A 120 2.53 13.43 5.19
N ALA A 121 1.25 13.71 5.48
CA ALA A 121 0.81 15.04 5.89
C ALA A 121 1.54 15.53 7.16
N ALA A 122 1.64 14.66 8.18
CA ALA A 122 2.28 15.02 9.43
C ALA A 122 3.78 15.29 9.28
N VAL A 123 4.50 14.46 8.51
CA VAL A 123 5.93 14.67 8.24
C VAL A 123 6.15 15.95 7.43
N LEU A 124 5.38 16.18 6.35
CA LEU A 124 5.53 17.38 5.51
C LEU A 124 5.10 18.67 6.21
N ALA A 125 4.24 18.59 7.23
CA ALA A 125 3.95 19.74 8.10
C ALA A 125 5.14 20.09 9.00
N ALA A 126 5.94 19.09 9.40
CA ALA A 126 7.04 19.25 10.33
C ALA A 126 8.40 19.53 9.65
N THR A 127 8.57 19.17 8.37
CA THR A 127 9.80 19.47 7.61
C THR A 127 9.54 19.78 6.14
N LYS A 128 10.27 20.77 5.61
CA LYS A 128 10.31 21.16 4.20
C LYS A 128 11.66 20.88 3.53
N THR A 129 12.62 20.32 4.27
CA THR A 129 14.00 20.17 3.82
C THR A 129 14.45 18.72 3.76
N ILE A 130 14.02 17.89 4.70
CA ILE A 130 14.38 16.47 4.71
C ILE A 130 13.62 15.77 3.57
N PRO A 131 14.30 15.01 2.70
CA PRO A 131 13.65 14.21 1.66
C PRO A 131 12.58 13.25 2.21
N VAL A 132 11.40 13.26 1.62
CA VAL A 132 10.27 12.39 1.96
C VAL A 132 9.88 11.57 0.74
N VAL A 133 9.87 10.24 0.91
CA VAL A 133 9.29 9.29 -0.03
C VAL A 133 8.02 8.75 0.60
N PHE A 134 6.85 8.99 0.00
CA PHE A 134 5.64 8.28 0.39
C PHE A 134 5.56 6.95 -0.36
N ALA A 135 5.57 5.84 0.39
CA ALA A 135 5.40 4.49 -0.16
C ALA A 135 4.01 4.31 -0.77
N THR A 136 3.03 5.01 -0.20
CA THR A 136 1.69 5.12 -0.73
C THR A 136 1.04 6.40 -0.19
N ALA A 137 0.50 7.23 -1.08
CA ALA A 137 -0.34 8.36 -0.74
C ALA A 137 -1.52 8.44 -1.70
N ASN A 138 -2.72 8.55 -1.15
CA ASN A 138 -3.90 8.88 -1.94
C ASN A 138 -3.91 10.38 -2.25
N ASP A 139 -4.19 10.75 -3.50
CA ASP A 139 -4.30 12.13 -4.00
C ASP A 139 -3.18 13.07 -3.50
N PRO A 140 -1.89 12.78 -3.80
CA PRO A 140 -0.78 13.58 -3.29
C PRO A 140 -0.81 15.03 -3.80
N VAL A 141 -1.44 15.30 -4.95
CA VAL A 141 -1.64 16.66 -5.50
C VAL A 141 -2.72 17.39 -4.72
N GLY A 142 -3.90 16.81 -4.55
CA GLY A 142 -5.00 17.44 -3.81
C GLY A 142 -4.73 17.63 -2.32
N ASN A 143 -3.84 16.81 -1.73
CA ASN A 143 -3.33 17.03 -0.37
C ASN A 143 -2.20 18.07 -0.29
N GLY A 144 -1.74 18.61 -1.43
CA GLY A 144 -0.66 19.60 -1.48
C GLY A 144 0.72 19.04 -1.11
N PHE A 145 0.91 17.71 -1.19
CA PHE A 145 2.21 17.11 -0.92
C PHE A 145 3.19 17.38 -2.06
N VAL A 146 2.67 17.48 -3.28
CA VAL A 146 3.41 17.70 -4.53
C VAL A 146 2.63 18.62 -5.46
N GLU A 147 3.31 19.37 -6.32
CA GLU A 147 2.66 20.27 -7.29
C GLU A 147 1.95 19.49 -8.41
N SER A 148 2.60 18.45 -8.92
CA SER A 148 2.04 17.53 -9.92
C SER A 148 2.69 16.17 -9.81
N LEU A 149 2.08 15.14 -10.42
CA LEU A 149 2.70 13.81 -10.45
C LEU A 149 3.99 13.82 -11.28
N ALA A 150 4.01 14.50 -12.42
CA ALA A 150 5.19 14.52 -13.26
C ALA A 150 6.33 15.34 -12.66
N HIS A 151 6.01 16.43 -11.96
CA HIS A 151 6.96 17.41 -11.44
C HIS A 151 6.57 17.72 -9.99
N PRO A 152 7.01 16.92 -9.01
CA PRO A 152 6.53 17.08 -7.64
C PRO A 152 6.94 18.40 -6.99
N ARG A 153 8.16 18.86 -7.30
CA ARG A 153 8.84 19.97 -6.61
C ARG A 153 9.02 19.72 -5.10
N GLY A 154 9.77 20.60 -4.45
CA GLY A 154 10.00 20.53 -3.00
C GLY A 154 10.76 19.28 -2.54
N ASN A 155 10.45 18.83 -1.33
CA ASN A 155 11.14 17.73 -0.64
C ASN A 155 10.36 16.40 -0.65
N ALA A 156 9.27 16.28 -1.42
CA ALA A 156 8.42 15.10 -1.41
C ALA A 156 8.31 14.43 -2.78
N THR A 157 8.26 13.10 -2.80
CA THR A 157 7.96 12.27 -3.98
C THR A 157 7.44 10.90 -3.52
N GLY A 158 7.10 10.01 -4.44
CA GLY A 158 6.84 8.62 -4.12
C GLY A 158 5.83 7.96 -5.04
N PHE A 159 4.93 7.21 -4.44
CA PHE A 159 4.01 6.32 -5.13
C PHE A 159 2.58 6.59 -4.70
N THR A 160 1.66 6.62 -5.66
CA THR A 160 0.23 6.66 -5.37
C THR A 160 -0.42 5.33 -5.72
N ASN A 161 -1.39 4.93 -4.91
CA ASN A 161 -2.22 3.73 -5.08
C ASN A 161 -3.66 4.09 -5.49
N SER A 162 -3.89 5.31 -5.98
CA SER A 162 -5.21 5.79 -6.34
C SER A 162 -5.14 6.68 -7.56
N SER A 163 -6.09 6.53 -8.47
CA SER A 163 -6.34 7.47 -9.55
C SER A 163 -7.83 7.85 -9.53
N ALA A 164 -8.16 9.08 -9.90
CA ALA A 164 -9.54 9.58 -9.81
C ALA A 164 -10.49 8.75 -10.69
N GLU A 165 -10.01 8.24 -11.82
CA GLU A 165 -10.73 7.45 -12.81
C GLU A 165 -11.20 6.08 -12.27
N MET A 166 -10.62 5.61 -11.16
CA MET A 166 -11.06 4.38 -10.51
C MET A 166 -12.53 4.45 -10.10
N GLY A 167 -13.01 5.63 -9.69
CA GLY A 167 -14.39 5.85 -9.29
C GLY A 167 -15.39 5.44 -10.38
N GLY A 168 -15.30 6.07 -11.55
CA GLY A 168 -16.13 5.72 -12.72
C GLY A 168 -15.96 4.25 -13.12
N LYS A 169 -14.74 3.70 -13.04
CA LYS A 169 -14.50 2.29 -13.35
C LYS A 169 -15.22 1.34 -12.39
N TRP A 170 -15.29 1.65 -11.09
CA TRP A 170 -16.08 0.86 -10.13
C TRP A 170 -17.56 0.87 -10.47
N LEU A 171 -18.12 2.04 -10.81
CA LEU A 171 -19.51 2.17 -11.20
C LEU A 171 -19.81 1.36 -12.49
N GLN A 172 -18.93 1.44 -13.49
CA GLN A 172 -19.05 0.63 -14.70
C GLN A 172 -19.09 -0.87 -14.38
N LEU A 173 -18.11 -1.36 -13.61
CA LEU A 173 -17.98 -2.79 -13.31
C LEU A 173 -19.14 -3.35 -12.49
N ILE A 174 -19.63 -2.60 -11.49
CA ILE A 174 -20.76 -3.08 -10.68
C ILE A 174 -22.07 -3.09 -11.47
N ARG A 175 -22.25 -2.16 -12.42
CA ARG A 175 -23.39 -2.18 -13.36
C ARG A 175 -23.33 -3.36 -14.32
N GLU A 176 -22.15 -3.72 -14.80
CA GLU A 176 -21.99 -4.92 -15.62
C GLU A 176 -22.30 -6.20 -14.81
N ALA A 177 -21.91 -6.25 -13.53
CA ALA A 177 -22.23 -7.37 -12.65
C ALA A 177 -23.70 -7.43 -12.24
N VAL A 178 -24.38 -6.27 -12.17
CA VAL A 178 -25.78 -6.11 -11.77
C VAL A 178 -26.52 -5.28 -12.82
N PRO A 179 -26.91 -5.87 -13.96
CA PRO A 179 -27.43 -5.13 -15.12
C PRO A 179 -28.68 -4.28 -14.82
N ASP A 180 -29.52 -4.73 -13.88
CA ASP A 180 -30.75 -4.05 -13.50
C ASP A 180 -30.56 -2.99 -12.39
N VAL A 181 -29.32 -2.64 -12.02
CA VAL A 181 -29.07 -1.67 -10.94
C VAL A 181 -29.60 -0.29 -11.31
N ALA A 182 -30.35 0.30 -10.38
CA ALA A 182 -30.90 1.66 -10.51
C ALA A 182 -30.19 2.66 -9.59
N ARG A 183 -29.61 2.16 -8.48
CA ARG A 183 -29.01 2.97 -7.42
C ARG A 183 -27.70 2.36 -6.95
N VAL A 184 -26.69 3.21 -6.84
CA VAL A 184 -25.37 2.83 -6.33
C VAL A 184 -24.99 3.68 -5.12
N GLY A 185 -24.85 3.04 -3.98
CA GLY A 185 -24.46 3.66 -2.72
C GLY A 185 -22.94 3.78 -2.64
N ILE A 186 -22.42 4.94 -2.24
CA ILE A 186 -20.98 5.19 -2.13
C ILE A 186 -20.59 5.18 -0.67
N LEU A 187 -20.02 4.09 -0.18
CA LEU A 187 -19.61 3.91 1.20
C LEU A 187 -18.20 4.48 1.42
N PHE A 188 -18.05 5.40 2.37
CA PHE A 188 -16.76 6.00 2.74
C PHE A 188 -16.83 6.70 4.10
N ASN A 189 -15.69 6.90 4.75
CA ASN A 189 -15.55 7.83 5.86
C ASN A 189 -15.01 9.18 5.37
N PRO A 190 -15.77 10.30 5.51
CA PRO A 190 -15.35 11.62 5.03
C PRO A 190 -14.03 12.13 5.63
N ALA A 191 -13.66 11.67 6.83
CA ALA A 191 -12.45 12.13 7.52
C ALA A 191 -11.16 11.45 7.02
N THR A 192 -11.27 10.24 6.45
CA THR A 192 -10.10 9.43 6.08
C THR A 192 -10.02 9.11 4.59
N THR A 193 -11.12 9.29 3.84
CA THR A 193 -11.10 9.22 2.39
C THR A 193 -10.50 10.51 1.78
N PRO A 194 -9.82 10.46 0.61
CA PRO A 194 -9.23 11.65 -0.01
C PRO A 194 -10.26 12.72 -0.35
N ARG A 195 -10.00 13.97 0.07
CA ARG A 195 -10.87 15.14 -0.15
C ARG A 195 -12.34 14.90 0.21
N GLY A 196 -12.60 14.16 1.30
CA GLY A 196 -13.97 13.84 1.74
C GLY A 196 -14.78 13.04 0.71
N GLY A 197 -14.10 12.35 -0.21
CA GLY A 197 -14.67 11.44 -1.21
C GLY A 197 -14.69 12.06 -2.60
N ARG A 198 -14.54 13.39 -2.71
CA ARG A 198 -14.62 14.11 -3.99
C ARG A 198 -13.61 13.62 -5.03
N PHE A 199 -12.44 13.17 -4.60
CA PHE A 199 -11.40 12.62 -5.48
C PHE A 199 -11.91 11.47 -6.38
N PHE A 200 -12.83 10.64 -5.87
CA PHE A 200 -13.44 9.56 -6.65
C PHE A 200 -14.88 9.85 -7.07
N LEU A 201 -15.62 10.62 -6.27
CA LEU A 201 -17.03 10.94 -6.55
C LEU A 201 -17.20 11.68 -7.88
N GLU A 202 -16.26 12.53 -8.28
CA GLU A 202 -16.35 13.26 -9.55
C GLU A 202 -16.42 12.32 -10.77
N SER A 203 -15.57 11.30 -10.83
CA SER A 203 -15.60 10.33 -11.94
C SER A 203 -16.79 9.36 -11.83
N ILE A 204 -17.25 9.07 -10.61
CA ILE A 204 -18.47 8.29 -10.37
C ILE A 204 -19.70 9.05 -10.89
N GLU A 205 -19.82 10.34 -10.57
CA GLU A 205 -20.93 11.21 -11.00
C GLU A 205 -20.96 11.37 -12.52
N GLN A 206 -19.80 11.46 -13.17
CA GLN A 206 -19.69 11.50 -14.63
C GLN A 206 -20.19 10.21 -15.30
N GLU A 207 -19.75 9.04 -14.81
CA GLU A 207 -20.25 7.74 -15.30
C GLU A 207 -21.73 7.55 -14.99
N ALA A 208 -22.21 8.03 -13.84
CA ALA A 208 -23.62 7.98 -13.46
C ALA A 208 -24.50 8.81 -14.41
N ALA A 209 -24.06 10.01 -14.77
CA ALA A 209 -24.76 10.87 -15.72
C ALA A 209 -24.87 10.23 -17.11
N ALA A 210 -23.81 9.55 -17.57
CA ALA A 210 -23.81 8.84 -18.84
C ALA A 210 -24.71 7.59 -18.84
N SER A 211 -24.96 7.02 -17.66
CA SER A 211 -25.62 5.72 -17.50
C SER A 211 -27.07 5.76 -17.00
N GLY A 212 -27.49 6.89 -16.44
CA GLY A 212 -28.81 7.06 -15.81
C GLY A 212 -28.94 6.39 -14.43
N VAL A 213 -27.84 5.96 -13.81
CA VAL A 213 -27.85 5.38 -12.46
C VAL A 213 -27.81 6.48 -11.40
N SER A 214 -28.63 6.34 -10.34
CA SER A 214 -28.60 7.26 -9.21
C SER A 214 -27.45 6.91 -8.26
N VAL A 215 -26.54 7.86 -8.04
CA VAL A 215 -25.43 7.72 -7.08
C VAL A 215 -25.80 8.41 -5.78
N ILE A 216 -25.67 7.68 -4.67
CA ILE A 216 -26.10 8.13 -3.35
C ILE A 216 -24.92 8.01 -2.38
N PRO A 217 -24.34 9.13 -1.91
CA PRO A 217 -23.33 9.09 -0.85
C PRO A 217 -23.87 8.40 0.42
N ALA A 218 -23.07 7.52 1.00
CA ALA A 218 -23.36 6.79 2.23
C ALA A 218 -22.17 6.94 3.20
N PRO A 219 -21.99 8.14 3.81
CA PRO A 219 -20.87 8.38 4.71
C PRO A 219 -21.02 7.57 6.02
N VAL A 220 -19.90 7.07 6.54
CA VAL A 220 -19.80 6.38 7.83
C VAL A 220 -18.63 6.92 8.64
N ASN A 221 -18.87 7.38 9.87
CA ASN A 221 -17.86 8.00 10.73
C ASN A 221 -17.35 7.04 11.80
N ALA A 222 -18.16 6.06 12.20
CA ALA A 222 -17.85 5.10 13.25
C ALA A 222 -18.20 3.66 12.84
N PRO A 223 -17.50 2.63 13.37
CA PRO A 223 -17.73 1.24 12.97
C PRO A 223 -19.16 0.77 13.20
N ALA A 224 -19.84 1.29 14.23
CA ALA A 224 -21.22 0.98 14.56
C ALA A 224 -22.22 1.42 13.46
N GLU A 225 -21.87 2.41 12.64
CA GLU A 225 -22.75 2.94 11.58
C GLU A 225 -22.74 2.09 10.30
N ILE A 226 -21.79 1.16 10.16
CA ILE A 226 -21.59 0.38 8.93
C ILE A 226 -22.80 -0.51 8.62
N ASP A 227 -23.30 -1.25 9.61
CA ASP A 227 -24.44 -2.16 9.43
C ASP A 227 -25.70 -1.39 9.00
N ASP A 228 -26.00 -0.28 9.68
CA ASP A 228 -27.16 0.56 9.39
C ASP A 228 -27.06 1.27 8.04
N ALA A 229 -25.87 1.74 7.65
CA ALA A 229 -25.64 2.37 6.35
C ALA A 229 -25.94 1.40 5.19
N VAL A 230 -25.46 0.15 5.29
CA VAL A 230 -25.71 -0.89 4.29
C VAL A 230 -27.17 -1.36 4.34
N LYS A 231 -27.74 -1.51 5.56
CA LYS A 231 -29.16 -1.86 5.75
C LYS A 231 -30.07 -0.89 5.03
N ARG A 232 -29.92 0.42 5.29
CA ARG A 232 -30.74 1.48 4.69
C ARG A 232 -30.69 1.44 3.16
N PHE A 233 -29.54 1.09 2.60
CA PHE A 233 -29.40 0.97 1.14
C PHE A 233 -30.09 -0.28 0.57
N SER A 234 -30.18 -1.35 1.36
CA SER A 234 -30.84 -2.61 0.94
C SER A 234 -32.37 -2.56 0.97
N GLU A 235 -32.98 -1.63 1.72
CA GLU A 235 -34.43 -1.43 1.78
C GLU A 235 -35.04 -1.00 0.43
N LEU A 236 -34.17 -0.58 -0.49
CA LEU A 236 -34.51 -0.05 -1.79
C LEU A 236 -34.14 -1.08 -2.88
N PRO A 237 -35.06 -1.46 -3.79
CA PRO A 237 -34.75 -2.46 -4.83
C PRO A 237 -33.65 -2.02 -5.80
N LYS A 238 -33.01 -2.96 -6.50
CA LYS A 238 -32.02 -2.64 -7.57
C LYS A 238 -30.86 -1.77 -7.05
N ALA A 239 -30.35 -2.13 -5.88
CA ALA A 239 -29.31 -1.43 -5.15
C ALA A 239 -27.98 -2.20 -5.22
N ALA A 240 -26.89 -1.49 -5.47
CA ALA A 240 -25.52 -1.99 -5.31
C ALA A 240 -24.65 -0.93 -4.61
N MET A 241 -23.44 -1.27 -4.19
CA MET A 241 -22.55 -0.32 -3.51
C MET A 241 -21.13 -0.32 -4.08
N VAL A 242 -20.48 0.83 -3.95
CA VAL A 242 -19.04 1.02 -4.17
C VAL A 242 -18.46 1.44 -2.84
N ALA A 243 -17.48 0.68 -2.33
CA ALA A 243 -16.63 1.13 -1.24
C ALA A 243 -15.47 1.95 -1.81
N LEU A 244 -15.25 3.17 -1.32
CA LEU A 244 -14.12 3.99 -1.76
C LEU A 244 -12.80 3.55 -1.11
N VAL A 245 -11.68 4.00 -1.68
CA VAL A 245 -10.37 3.90 -1.02
C VAL A 245 -10.40 4.73 0.27
N ASP A 246 -10.30 4.03 1.40
CA ASP A 246 -10.44 4.62 2.72
C ASP A 246 -9.83 3.69 3.79
N SER A 247 -8.88 4.22 4.59
CA SER A 247 -8.25 3.46 5.68
C SER A 247 -9.25 2.98 6.74
N PHE A 248 -10.32 3.75 7.00
CA PHE A 248 -11.36 3.35 7.94
C PHE A 248 -12.10 2.09 7.47
N LEU A 249 -12.48 2.02 6.18
CA LEU A 249 -13.12 0.83 5.61
C LEU A 249 -12.17 -0.36 5.55
N VAL A 250 -10.87 -0.14 5.32
CA VAL A 250 -9.85 -1.20 5.31
C VAL A 250 -9.71 -1.87 6.69
N VAL A 251 -9.66 -1.06 7.75
CA VAL A 251 -9.61 -1.56 9.14
C VAL A 251 -10.89 -2.33 9.47
N ASN A 252 -12.05 -1.81 9.06
CA ASN A 252 -13.36 -2.40 9.33
C ASN A 252 -13.86 -3.36 8.24
N ARG A 253 -13.00 -3.83 7.33
CA ARG A 253 -13.39 -4.56 6.11
C ARG A 253 -14.27 -5.77 6.37
N LYS A 254 -14.04 -6.50 7.46
CA LYS A 254 -14.87 -7.66 7.84
C LYS A 254 -16.31 -7.24 8.15
N ALA A 255 -16.50 -6.13 8.86
CA ALA A 255 -17.83 -5.60 9.15
C ALA A 255 -18.53 -5.10 7.88
N VAL A 256 -17.80 -4.42 7.00
CA VAL A 256 -18.32 -3.95 5.70
C VAL A 256 -18.80 -5.11 4.84
N VAL A 257 -17.98 -6.15 4.68
CA VAL A 257 -18.31 -7.33 3.86
C VAL A 257 -19.43 -8.14 4.51
N ALA A 258 -19.42 -8.30 5.84
CA ALA A 258 -20.49 -8.99 6.58
C ALA A 258 -21.83 -8.28 6.42
N ALA A 259 -21.87 -6.95 6.51
CA ALA A 259 -23.09 -6.17 6.30
C ALA A 259 -23.60 -6.31 4.86
N ALA A 260 -22.72 -6.20 3.86
CA ALA A 260 -23.09 -6.40 2.46
C ALA A 260 -23.68 -7.81 2.21
N ALA A 261 -23.10 -8.84 2.81
CA ALA A 261 -23.61 -10.21 2.72
C ALA A 261 -24.95 -10.40 3.45
N LYS A 262 -25.07 -9.89 4.69
CA LYS A 262 -26.29 -9.96 5.53
C LYS A 262 -27.50 -9.37 4.81
N TYR A 263 -27.31 -8.24 4.15
CA TYR A 263 -28.37 -7.52 3.44
C TYR A 263 -28.44 -7.81 1.93
N ARG A 264 -27.60 -8.72 1.43
CA ARG A 264 -27.49 -9.10 0.00
C ARG A 264 -27.32 -7.89 -0.92
N VAL A 265 -26.45 -6.95 -0.54
CA VAL A 265 -26.13 -5.77 -1.34
C VAL A 265 -24.86 -6.05 -2.16
N PRO A 266 -24.96 -6.20 -3.49
CA PRO A 266 -23.80 -6.37 -4.35
C PRO A 266 -22.84 -5.19 -4.17
N THR A 267 -21.59 -5.45 -3.84
CA THR A 267 -20.62 -4.40 -3.50
C THR A 267 -19.28 -4.63 -4.20
N ILE A 268 -18.73 -3.58 -4.82
CA ILE A 268 -17.36 -3.57 -5.35
C ILE A 268 -16.41 -2.84 -4.39
N TYR A 269 -15.22 -3.42 -4.21
CA TYR A 269 -14.21 -2.96 -3.26
C TYR A 269 -12.92 -2.47 -3.95
N PRO A 270 -12.15 -1.58 -3.30
CA PRO A 270 -10.95 -1.00 -3.91
C PRO A 270 -9.70 -1.89 -3.81
N PHE A 271 -9.72 -2.98 -3.03
CA PHE A 271 -8.52 -3.79 -2.77
C PHE A 271 -8.83 -5.29 -2.63
N HIS A 272 -7.85 -6.12 -3.01
CA HIS A 272 -7.96 -7.59 -2.99
C HIS A 272 -8.30 -8.16 -1.60
N TYR A 273 -7.82 -7.56 -0.51
CA TYR A 273 -8.03 -8.11 0.84
C TYR A 273 -9.47 -7.96 1.36
N PHE A 274 -10.37 -7.28 0.63
CA PHE A 274 -11.81 -7.39 0.85
C PHE A 274 -12.38 -8.71 0.31
N MET A 275 -11.76 -9.26 -0.75
CA MET A 275 -12.11 -10.58 -1.28
C MET A 275 -11.80 -11.67 -0.25
N ASP A 276 -10.70 -11.52 0.50
CA ASP A 276 -10.32 -12.46 1.58
C ASP A 276 -11.32 -12.47 2.74
N ALA A 277 -12.08 -11.38 2.90
CA ALA A 277 -13.18 -11.30 3.86
C ALA A 277 -14.52 -11.81 3.29
N GLY A 278 -14.56 -12.29 2.04
CA GLY A 278 -15.77 -12.79 1.38
C GLY A 278 -16.50 -11.75 0.52
N GLY A 279 -15.80 -10.72 0.05
CA GLY A 279 -16.38 -9.69 -0.83
C GLY A 279 -16.82 -10.25 -2.19
N LEU A 280 -17.80 -9.58 -2.82
CA LEU A 280 -18.31 -9.96 -4.14
C LEU A 280 -17.30 -9.71 -5.26
N MET A 281 -16.73 -8.51 -5.36
CA MET A 281 -15.74 -8.19 -6.37
C MET A 281 -14.85 -7.03 -5.93
N SER A 282 -13.62 -6.98 -6.44
CA SER A 282 -12.72 -5.85 -6.21
C SER A 282 -12.06 -5.41 -7.50
N TYR A 283 -11.83 -4.12 -7.62
CA TYR A 283 -10.99 -3.56 -8.68
C TYR A 283 -10.03 -2.54 -8.07
N GLY A 284 -8.73 -2.77 -8.22
CA GLY A 284 -7.75 -1.91 -7.59
C GLY A 284 -6.32 -2.22 -8.00
N PRO A 285 -5.38 -1.35 -7.64
CA PRO A 285 -3.99 -1.55 -8.02
C PRO A 285 -3.36 -2.72 -7.28
N THR A 286 -2.41 -3.38 -7.94
CA THR A 286 -1.51 -4.32 -7.26
C THR A 286 -0.62 -3.54 -6.30
N LEU A 287 -0.42 -4.08 -5.08
CA LEU A 287 0.50 -3.51 -4.11
C LEU A 287 1.95 -3.79 -4.54
N GLU A 288 2.49 -2.96 -5.42
CA GLU A 288 3.92 -2.98 -5.77
C GLU A 288 4.71 -2.07 -4.81
N VAL A 289 5.58 -2.65 -3.99
CA VAL A 289 6.46 -1.89 -3.11
C VAL A 289 7.74 -1.52 -3.86
N ARG A 290 7.78 -0.31 -4.41
CA ARG A 290 8.91 0.20 -5.24
C ARG A 290 9.72 1.30 -4.55
N SER A 291 9.48 1.50 -3.26
CA SER A 291 10.07 2.62 -2.50
C SER A 291 11.60 2.59 -2.46
N ALA A 292 12.21 1.41 -2.56
CA ALA A 292 13.66 1.25 -2.57
C ALA A 292 14.34 1.97 -3.75
N ASP A 293 13.66 2.05 -4.90
CA ASP A 293 14.19 2.72 -6.10
C ASP A 293 14.40 4.21 -5.84
N TYR A 294 13.41 4.86 -5.24
CA TYR A 294 13.47 6.30 -4.95
C TYR A 294 14.35 6.60 -3.77
N VAL A 295 14.33 5.75 -2.73
CA VAL A 295 15.25 5.88 -1.60
C VAL A 295 16.70 5.78 -2.06
N ASP A 296 17.06 4.80 -2.90
CA ASP A 296 18.42 4.67 -3.45
C ASP A 296 18.85 5.93 -4.22
N LEU A 297 18.02 6.42 -5.14
CA LEU A 297 18.31 7.63 -5.91
C LEU A 297 18.53 8.85 -5.01
N ILE A 298 17.72 9.01 -3.96
CA ILE A 298 17.84 10.10 -3.00
C ILE A 298 19.09 9.97 -2.14
N LEU A 299 19.41 8.77 -1.65
CA LEU A 299 20.64 8.52 -0.89
C LEU A 299 21.91 8.78 -1.72
N ARG A 300 21.80 8.69 -3.06
CA ARG A 300 22.83 9.06 -4.03
C ARG A 300 22.82 10.54 -4.44
N GLY A 301 21.94 11.35 -3.88
CA GLY A 301 21.90 12.80 -4.06
C GLY A 301 20.87 13.32 -5.05
N THR A 302 20.01 12.46 -5.61
CA THR A 302 18.90 12.91 -6.45
C THR A 302 17.87 13.65 -5.59
N LYS A 303 17.37 14.79 -6.06
CA LYS A 303 16.38 15.56 -5.31
C LYS A 303 14.98 14.94 -5.47
N PRO A 304 14.18 14.86 -4.39
CA PRO A 304 12.80 14.36 -4.47
C PRO A 304 11.95 15.08 -5.52
N GLY A 305 12.08 16.40 -5.61
CA GLY A 305 11.32 17.22 -6.56
C GLY A 305 11.59 16.95 -8.04
N ASP A 306 12.66 16.22 -8.36
CA ASP A 306 13.03 15.81 -9.74
C ASP A 306 12.58 14.37 -10.05
N LEU A 307 12.03 13.64 -9.08
CA LEU A 307 11.57 12.26 -9.23
C LEU A 307 10.04 12.25 -9.38
N PRO A 308 9.46 11.92 -10.54
CA PRO A 308 8.01 11.93 -10.72
C PRO A 308 7.28 11.02 -9.71
N VAL A 309 6.10 11.41 -9.23
CA VAL A 309 5.24 10.47 -8.50
C VAL A 309 4.78 9.37 -9.45
N GLN A 310 4.91 8.12 -9.02
CA GLN A 310 4.55 6.96 -9.82
C GLN A 310 3.12 6.50 -9.50
N SER A 311 2.29 6.40 -10.53
CA SER A 311 0.98 5.76 -10.47
C SER A 311 1.11 4.22 -10.45
N PRO A 312 0.02 3.50 -10.12
CA PRO A 312 -0.02 2.06 -10.26
C PRO A 312 0.21 1.63 -11.72
N ARG A 313 0.98 0.55 -11.92
CA ARG A 313 1.23 -0.02 -13.25
C ARG A 313 0.19 -1.04 -13.67
N LYS A 314 -0.40 -1.74 -12.70
CA LYS A 314 -1.38 -2.80 -12.91
C LYS A 314 -2.55 -2.60 -11.96
N TYR A 315 -3.74 -2.84 -12.49
CA TYR A 315 -4.99 -2.97 -11.75
C TYR A 315 -5.52 -4.38 -11.97
N GLU A 316 -6.11 -4.96 -10.94
CA GLU A 316 -6.66 -6.30 -10.99
C GLU A 316 -8.16 -6.27 -10.71
N LEU A 317 -8.91 -7.00 -11.52
CA LEU A 317 -10.32 -7.29 -11.30
C LEU A 317 -10.46 -8.69 -10.72
N LEU A 318 -10.95 -8.78 -9.48
CA LEU A 318 -11.22 -10.04 -8.81
C LEU A 318 -12.73 -10.19 -8.62
N ILE A 319 -13.26 -11.38 -8.87
CA ILE A 319 -14.70 -11.68 -8.79
C ILE A 319 -14.92 -12.95 -7.97
N ASN A 320 -15.86 -12.92 -7.02
CA ASN A 320 -16.29 -14.08 -6.26
C ASN A 320 -17.63 -14.60 -6.79
N ARG A 321 -17.58 -15.70 -7.53
CA ARG A 321 -18.73 -16.30 -8.19
C ARG A 321 -19.67 -16.99 -7.20
N THR A 322 -19.15 -17.55 -6.11
CA THR A 322 -20.02 -18.11 -5.05
C THR A 322 -20.82 -17.04 -4.34
N VAL A 323 -20.20 -15.89 -4.05
CA VAL A 323 -20.91 -14.75 -3.45
C VAL A 323 -21.92 -14.17 -4.44
N ALA A 324 -21.59 -14.07 -5.73
CA ALA A 324 -22.55 -13.66 -6.75
C ALA A 324 -23.79 -14.57 -6.76
N ARG A 325 -23.61 -15.89 -6.76
CA ARG A 325 -24.73 -16.85 -6.72
C ARG A 325 -25.55 -16.74 -5.43
N SER A 326 -24.93 -16.49 -4.28
CA SER A 326 -25.66 -16.31 -3.01
C SER A 326 -26.52 -15.04 -2.98
N PHE A 327 -26.19 -14.05 -3.83
CA PHE A 327 -26.99 -12.85 -4.07
C PHE A 327 -27.99 -13.02 -5.22
N GLY A 328 -28.08 -14.21 -5.83
CA GLY A 328 -28.93 -14.46 -7.00
C GLY A 328 -28.42 -13.84 -8.30
N LEU A 329 -27.14 -13.45 -8.35
CA LEU A 329 -26.53 -12.83 -9.52
C LEU A 329 -25.86 -13.88 -10.41
N THR A 330 -26.07 -13.72 -11.73
CA THR A 330 -25.29 -14.41 -12.74
C THR A 330 -24.33 -13.41 -13.38
N ILE A 331 -23.04 -13.53 -13.07
CA ILE A 331 -22.02 -12.62 -13.62
C ILE A 331 -21.87 -12.89 -15.12
N PRO A 332 -21.99 -11.86 -15.99
CA PRO A 332 -21.83 -12.04 -17.43
C PRO A 332 -20.46 -12.60 -17.80
N PHE A 333 -20.42 -13.48 -18.81
CA PHE A 333 -19.17 -14.07 -19.29
C PHE A 333 -18.17 -13.01 -19.76
N THR A 334 -18.65 -11.93 -20.38
CA THR A 334 -17.82 -10.79 -20.81
C THR A 334 -17.10 -10.10 -19.65
N LEU A 335 -17.70 -10.08 -18.46
CA LEU A 335 -17.08 -9.55 -17.25
C LEU A 335 -16.08 -10.56 -16.65
N LEU A 336 -16.44 -11.85 -16.58
CA LEU A 336 -15.56 -12.92 -16.11
C LEU A 336 -14.28 -13.05 -16.97
N ALA A 337 -14.40 -12.90 -18.29
CA ALA A 337 -13.27 -12.99 -19.21
C ALA A 337 -12.23 -11.87 -19.01
N ARG A 338 -12.58 -10.79 -18.32
CA ARG A 338 -11.67 -9.67 -17.97
C ARG A 338 -11.15 -9.77 -16.53
N ALA A 339 -11.60 -10.73 -15.74
CA ALA A 339 -11.14 -10.90 -14.37
C ALA A 339 -9.74 -11.52 -14.34
N ASP A 340 -8.86 -10.95 -13.53
CA ASP A 340 -7.54 -11.50 -13.22
C ASP A 340 -7.65 -12.73 -12.30
N GLU A 341 -8.67 -12.75 -11.43
CA GLU A 341 -8.97 -13.88 -10.54
C GLU A 341 -10.48 -14.10 -10.41
N ILE A 342 -10.88 -15.37 -10.44
CA ILE A 342 -12.26 -15.80 -10.15
C ILE A 342 -12.21 -16.74 -8.95
N ARG A 343 -12.88 -16.37 -7.86
CA ARG A 343 -13.08 -17.22 -6.68
C ARG A 343 -14.36 -18.01 -6.82
N GLU A 344 -14.27 -19.30 -6.57
CA GLU A 344 -15.39 -20.25 -6.71
C GLU A 344 -16.14 -20.53 -5.44
#